data_AF-X1DIL3-F1
#
_entry.id   AF-X1DIL3-F1
#
_cell.length_a   1.000
_cell.length_b   1.000
_cell.length_c   1.000
_cell.angle_alpha   90.00
_cell.angle_beta   90.00
_cell.angle_gamma   90.00
#
_symmetry.space_group_name_H-M   'P 1'
#
loop_
_entity.id
_entity.type
_entity.pdbx_description
1 polymer ?
#
loop_
_entity_poly.entity_id
_entity_poly.type
_entity_poly.pdbx_seq_one_letter_code
_entity_poly.pdbx_strand_id
1 'polypeptide(L)'
;MSVENKEFLTIKKAAKFFDKTDSNISYLIQYRRIKKYYLNENDEYIDSEKFKKKKNNQTPYVSLYELKKYFSKINKKYEEILKNHPDFNKELLFFDLSERERTKHVHRLHPYLGKFIPQLAEYYLIKYFKKDNLILDPFMGSGTTLIEANVKNMKSIGIDISILNCMIAQAKLEDYNIPLAKKEILGIYNEVSGLFNKKKNYRKIDEFIQQDSKSKKLEFNNDVLRTKNRYLNKWFAINTIKQMLYYKSLIPKFHYQNLLKLF
;
A
#
# COMPACT_ATOMS: atom_id res chain seq x y z
N MET A 1 29.88 -15.34 -31.06
CA MET A 1 29.50 -14.45 -29.94
C MET A 1 28.69 -13.30 -30.52
N SER A 2 27.38 -13.44 -30.58
CA SER A 2 26.50 -12.42 -31.16
C SER A 2 26.44 -11.19 -30.26
N VAL A 3 26.76 -10.04 -30.85
CA VAL A 3 26.60 -8.71 -30.25
C VAL A 3 25.11 -8.47 -30.03
N GLU A 4 24.59 -8.86 -28.86
CA GLU A 4 23.28 -8.41 -28.40
C GLU A 4 23.37 -6.89 -28.22
N ASN A 5 22.78 -6.15 -29.16
CA ASN A 5 22.65 -4.70 -29.08
C ASN A 5 22.13 -4.32 -27.69
N LYS A 6 23.00 -3.69 -26.89
CA LYS A 6 22.66 -3.18 -25.57
C LYS A 6 21.83 -1.91 -25.74
N GLU A 7 20.60 -2.08 -26.21
CA GLU A 7 19.65 -0.99 -26.30
C GLU A 7 19.15 -0.67 -24.89
N PHE A 8 19.27 0.60 -24.50
CA PHE A 8 18.81 1.10 -23.22
C PHE A 8 17.67 2.08 -23.44
N LEU A 9 16.63 1.96 -22.62
CA LEU A 9 15.45 2.81 -22.69
C LEU A 9 15.31 3.57 -21.38
N THR A 10 14.78 4.80 -21.45
CA THR A 10 14.29 5.46 -20.25
C THR A 10 13.11 4.67 -19.68
N ILE A 11 12.84 4.83 -18.38
CA ILE A 11 11.71 4.16 -17.71
C ILE A 11 10.40 4.35 -18.49
N LYS A 12 10.12 5.58 -18.95
CA LYS A 12 8.92 5.91 -19.75
C LYS A 12 8.86 5.19 -21.10
N LYS A 13 9.99 5.14 -21.83
CA LYS A 13 10.05 4.45 -23.12
C LYS A 13 9.89 2.94 -22.94
N ALA A 14 10.54 2.37 -21.92
CA ALA A 14 10.38 0.96 -21.58
C ALA A 14 8.93 0.62 -21.18
N ALA A 15 8.31 1.46 -20.34
CA ALA A 15 6.92 1.30 -19.93
C ALA A 15 5.99 1.24 -21.16
N LYS A 16 6.12 2.21 -22.07
CA LYS A 16 5.36 2.22 -23.33
C LYS A 16 5.65 1.00 -24.23
N PHE A 17 6.91 0.58 -24.33
CA PHE A 17 7.31 -0.55 -25.18
C PHE A 17 6.67 -1.88 -24.74
N PHE A 18 6.55 -2.10 -23.43
CA PHE A 18 6.01 -3.34 -22.86
C PHE A 18 4.53 -3.24 -22.45
N ASP A 19 3.85 -2.15 -22.81
CA ASP A 19 2.49 -1.84 -22.38
C ASP A 19 2.31 -1.95 -20.85
N LYS A 20 3.20 -1.27 -20.12
CA LYS A 20 3.22 -1.19 -18.65
C LYS A 20 3.29 0.26 -18.18
N THR A 21 3.11 0.47 -16.88
CA THR A 21 3.29 1.79 -16.26
C THR A 21 4.74 2.05 -15.86
N ASP A 22 5.14 3.32 -15.75
CA ASP A 22 6.45 3.73 -15.21
C ASP A 22 6.74 3.10 -13.84
N SER A 23 5.71 2.96 -13.00
CA SER A 23 5.78 2.31 -11.69
C SER A 23 6.09 0.81 -11.79
N ASN A 24 5.59 0.11 -12.81
CA ASN A 24 5.92 -1.30 -13.00
C ASN A 24 7.39 -1.49 -13.35
N ILE A 25 7.94 -0.67 -14.26
CA ILE A 25 9.36 -0.73 -14.59
C ILE A 25 10.23 -0.32 -13.38
N SER A 26 9.81 0.71 -12.64
CA SER A 26 10.49 1.14 -11.42
C SER A 26 10.48 0.07 -10.32
N TYR A 27 9.38 -0.68 -10.20
CA TYR A 27 9.26 -1.82 -9.29
C TYR A 27 10.31 -2.90 -9.62
N LEU A 28 10.51 -3.23 -10.91
CA LEU A 28 11.52 -4.21 -11.31
C LEU A 28 12.93 -3.80 -10.88
N ILE A 29 13.25 -2.50 -10.95
CA ILE A 29 14.52 -1.96 -10.44
C ILE A 29 14.58 -2.07 -8.92
N GLN A 30 13.53 -1.61 -8.21
CA GLN A 30 13.48 -1.57 -6.75
C GLN A 30 13.69 -2.95 -6.13
N TYR A 31 13.08 -3.98 -6.73
CA TYR A 31 13.20 -5.37 -6.29
C TYR A 31 14.34 -6.13 -6.98
N ARG A 32 15.29 -5.42 -7.61
CA ARG A 32 16.50 -5.97 -8.24
C ARG A 32 16.23 -7.08 -9.25
N ARG A 33 15.09 -7.00 -9.96
CA ARG A 33 14.73 -7.91 -11.06
C ARG A 33 15.46 -7.55 -12.34
N ILE A 34 15.73 -6.26 -12.53
CA ILE A 34 16.55 -5.68 -13.59
C ILE A 34 17.46 -4.62 -12.98
N LYS A 35 18.52 -4.25 -13.68
CA LYS A 35 19.45 -3.22 -13.24
C LYS A 35 18.99 -1.84 -13.69
N LYS A 36 19.45 -0.83 -12.96
CA LYS A 36 19.29 0.58 -13.32
C LYS A 36 20.62 1.11 -13.84
N TYR A 37 20.56 1.86 -14.92
CA TYR A 37 21.71 2.43 -15.59
C TYR A 37 21.63 3.95 -15.65
N TYR A 38 22.79 4.59 -15.73
CA TYR A 38 22.95 6.01 -16.00
C TYR A 38 23.95 6.20 -17.15
N LEU A 39 23.76 7.28 -17.91
CA LEU A 39 24.71 7.69 -18.93
C LEU A 39 25.90 8.41 -18.26
N ASN A 40 27.13 8.02 -18.58
CA ASN A 40 28.33 8.74 -18.16
C ASN A 40 28.64 9.92 -19.09
N GLU A 41 29.74 10.62 -18.85
CA GLU A 41 30.18 11.77 -19.66
C GLU A 41 30.67 11.36 -21.07
N ASN A 42 30.87 10.06 -21.31
CA ASN A 42 31.29 9.48 -22.59
C ASN A 42 30.12 8.80 -23.34
N ASP A 43 28.87 9.11 -22.98
CA ASP A 43 27.65 8.50 -23.54
C ASP A 43 27.53 6.97 -23.36
N GLU A 44 28.22 6.40 -22.38
CA GLU A 44 28.14 4.98 -22.04
C GLU A 44 27.20 4.72 -20.87
N TYR A 45 26.46 3.61 -20.96
CA TYR A 45 25.54 3.18 -19.90
C TYR A 45 26.28 2.40 -18.81
N ILE A 46 26.32 2.96 -17.61
CA ILE A 46 26.94 2.36 -16.43
C ILE A 46 25.87 1.91 -15.44
N ASP A 47 26.03 0.69 -14.91
CA ASP A 47 25.22 0.16 -13.82
C ASP A 47 25.29 1.07 -12.60
N SER A 48 24.12 1.44 -12.06
CA SER A 48 23.98 2.32 -10.91
C SER A 48 24.69 1.83 -9.64
N GLU A 49 24.92 0.52 -9.49
CA GLU A 49 25.70 -0.03 -8.36
C GLU A 49 27.19 0.31 -8.46
N LYS A 50 27.71 0.55 -9.67
CA LYS A 50 29.11 0.95 -9.90
C LYS A 50 29.30 2.47 -9.85
N PHE A 51 28.22 3.23 -9.71
CA PHE A 51 28.23 4.69 -9.78
C PHE A 51 28.52 5.30 -8.40
N LYS A 52 29.75 5.79 -8.19
CA LYS A 52 30.22 6.32 -6.89
C LYS A 52 29.72 7.73 -6.53
N LYS A 53 29.15 8.50 -7.47
CA LYS A 53 28.63 9.86 -7.23
C LYS A 53 27.23 10.03 -7.83
N LYS A 54 26.18 10.09 -7.00
CA LYS A 54 24.85 10.52 -7.43
C LYS A 54 24.88 12.03 -7.72
N LYS A 55 24.92 12.45 -8.99
CA LYS A 55 24.45 13.79 -9.35
C LYS A 55 22.91 13.76 -9.24
N ASN A 56 22.34 14.65 -8.43
CA ASN A 56 20.89 14.87 -8.45
C ASN A 56 20.51 15.36 -9.86
N ASN A 57 19.57 14.69 -10.53
CA ASN A 57 19.03 14.94 -11.90
C ASN A 57 19.49 14.05 -13.07
N GLN A 58 20.20 12.94 -12.86
CA GLN A 58 20.44 12.01 -13.97
C GLN A 58 19.20 11.14 -14.30
N THR A 59 18.85 11.08 -15.58
CA THR A 59 17.76 10.24 -16.10
C THR A 59 18.10 8.75 -15.97
N PRO A 60 17.26 7.93 -15.32
CA PRO A 60 17.50 6.50 -15.20
C PRO A 60 17.12 5.75 -16.49
N TYR A 61 17.95 4.78 -16.84
CA TYR A 61 17.76 3.87 -17.96
C TYR A 61 17.69 2.41 -17.51
N VAL A 62 17.10 1.57 -18.36
CA VAL A 62 16.97 0.12 -18.20
C VAL A 62 17.38 -0.58 -19.49
N SER A 63 17.98 -1.76 -19.36
CA SER A 63 18.37 -2.56 -20.53
C SER A 63 17.15 -3.23 -21.15
N LEU A 64 16.95 -3.04 -22.46
CA LEU A 64 15.89 -3.72 -23.21
C LEU A 64 16.08 -5.25 -23.19
N TYR A 65 17.34 -5.70 -23.23
CA TYR A 65 17.67 -7.13 -23.11
C TYR A 65 17.23 -7.72 -21.77
N GLU A 66 17.56 -7.06 -20.65
CA GLU A 66 17.15 -7.55 -19.32
C GLU A 66 15.63 -7.59 -19.18
N LEU A 67 14.93 -6.59 -19.71
CA LEU A 67 13.46 -6.56 -19.73
C LEU A 67 12.88 -7.70 -20.58
N LYS A 68 13.36 -7.89 -21.83
CA LYS A 68 12.92 -8.99 -22.70
C LYS A 68 13.16 -10.34 -22.04
N LYS A 69 14.34 -10.54 -21.44
CA LYS A 69 14.68 -11.76 -20.70
C LYS A 69 13.77 -12.00 -19.51
N TYR A 70 13.47 -10.93 -18.74
CA TYR A 70 12.57 -11.00 -17.59
C TYR A 70 11.15 -11.41 -18.01
N PHE A 71 10.57 -10.72 -18.99
CA PHE A 71 9.21 -11.01 -19.46
C PHE A 71 9.12 -12.37 -20.17
N SER A 72 10.14 -12.77 -20.95
CA SER A 72 10.19 -14.10 -21.58
C SER A 72 10.21 -15.22 -20.55
N LYS A 73 11.02 -15.09 -19.48
CA LYS A 73 11.05 -16.08 -18.38
C LYS A 73 9.69 -16.22 -17.73
N ILE A 74 8.99 -15.11 -17.57
CA ILE A 74 7.68 -15.10 -16.97
C ILE A 74 6.63 -15.75 -17.88
N ASN A 75 6.62 -15.43 -19.18
CA ASN A 75 5.73 -16.05 -20.15
C ASN A 75 5.90 -17.58 -20.19
N LYS A 76 7.16 -18.05 -20.19
CA LYS A 76 7.45 -19.49 -20.15
C LYS A 76 6.86 -20.17 -18.91
N LYS A 77 6.91 -19.52 -17.75
CA LYS A 77 6.30 -20.04 -16.52
C LYS A 77 4.78 -20.15 -16.66
N TYR A 78 4.11 -19.23 -17.37
CA TYR A 78 2.67 -19.33 -17.61
C TYR A 78 2.31 -20.46 -18.54
N GLU A 79 3.05 -20.62 -19.64
CA GLU A 79 2.84 -21.73 -20.55
C GLU A 79 2.99 -23.07 -19.82
N GLU A 80 3.95 -23.18 -18.90
CA GLU A 80 4.15 -24.37 -18.07
C GLU A 80 2.97 -24.63 -17.11
N ILE A 81 2.46 -23.60 -16.42
CA ILE A 81 1.27 -23.73 -15.56
C ILE A 81 0.07 -24.22 -16.37
N LEU A 82 -0.16 -23.62 -17.54
CA LEU A 82 -1.29 -23.97 -18.41
C LEU A 82 -1.15 -25.36 -19.02
N LYS A 83 0.07 -25.79 -19.31
CA LYS A 83 0.35 -27.16 -19.77
C LYS A 83 0.08 -28.19 -18.67
N ASN A 84 0.45 -27.89 -17.43
CA ASN A 84 0.27 -28.80 -16.31
C ASN A 84 -1.18 -28.82 -15.79
N HIS A 85 -1.95 -27.78 -16.07
CA HIS A 85 -3.36 -27.65 -15.68
C HIS A 85 -4.20 -27.18 -16.88
N PRO A 86 -4.48 -28.07 -17.86
CA PRO A 86 -5.19 -27.71 -19.09
C PRO A 86 -6.61 -27.20 -18.84
N ASP A 87 -7.25 -27.64 -17.75
CA ASP A 87 -8.59 -27.22 -17.35
C ASP A 87 -8.61 -25.88 -16.60
N PHE A 88 -7.44 -25.29 -16.32
CA PHE A 88 -7.36 -24.04 -15.58
C PHE A 88 -7.84 -22.87 -16.43
N ASN A 89 -8.79 -22.09 -15.92
CA ASN A 89 -9.23 -20.89 -16.63
C ASN A 89 -8.10 -19.85 -16.66
N LYS A 90 -7.56 -19.60 -17.86
CA LYS A 90 -6.50 -18.60 -18.15
C LYS A 90 -6.84 -17.22 -17.60
N GLU A 91 -8.12 -16.83 -17.58
CA GLU A 91 -8.58 -15.54 -17.09
C GLU A 91 -8.27 -15.34 -15.59
N LEU A 92 -8.15 -16.44 -14.83
CA LEU A 92 -7.87 -16.40 -13.38
C LEU A 92 -6.39 -16.23 -13.05
N LEU A 93 -5.51 -16.17 -14.05
CA LEU A 93 -4.09 -15.94 -13.84
C LEU A 93 -3.76 -14.47 -13.57
N PHE A 94 -4.56 -13.55 -14.13
CA PHE A 94 -4.43 -12.10 -13.95
C PHE A 94 -3.00 -11.56 -14.13
N PHE A 95 -2.21 -12.22 -14.98
CA PHE A 95 -0.79 -11.94 -15.09
C PHE A 95 -0.53 -10.52 -15.62
N ASP A 96 -1.29 -10.15 -16.65
CA ASP A 96 -1.05 -8.90 -17.37
C ASP A 96 -1.50 -7.68 -16.58
N LEU A 97 -2.32 -7.86 -15.53
CA LEU A 97 -2.80 -6.77 -14.69
C LEU A 97 -1.66 -6.12 -13.92
N SER A 98 -1.58 -4.80 -13.99
CA SER A 98 -0.65 -4.01 -13.18
C SER A 98 -1.00 -4.06 -11.68
N GLU A 99 -0.06 -3.71 -10.79
CA GLU A 99 -0.35 -3.57 -9.35
C GLU A 99 -1.51 -2.59 -9.10
N ARG A 100 -1.58 -1.50 -9.86
CA ARG A 100 -2.64 -0.50 -9.77
C ARG A 100 -4.01 -1.13 -10.04
N GLU A 101 -4.11 -1.98 -11.04
CA GLU A 101 -5.36 -2.69 -11.35
C GLU A 101 -5.67 -3.76 -10.31
N ARG A 102 -4.67 -4.55 -9.90
CA ARG A 102 -4.81 -5.57 -8.83
C ARG A 102 -5.08 -4.98 -7.45
N THR A 103 -5.03 -3.66 -7.30
CA THR A 103 -5.34 -2.94 -6.05
C THR A 103 -6.27 -1.74 -6.31
N LYS A 104 -7.17 -1.87 -7.30
CA LYS A 104 -8.14 -0.83 -7.69
C LYS A 104 -8.98 -0.30 -6.51
N HIS A 105 -9.64 0.84 -6.71
CA HIS A 105 -10.50 1.47 -5.71
C HIS A 105 -9.79 1.69 -4.36
N VAL A 106 -10.40 1.22 -3.27
CA VAL A 106 -9.95 1.35 -1.88
C VAL A 106 -9.08 0.18 -1.42
N HIS A 107 -8.76 -0.79 -2.29
CA HIS A 107 -8.00 -1.99 -1.90
C HIS A 107 -6.56 -1.71 -1.49
N ARG A 108 -6.07 -0.50 -1.79
CA ARG A 108 -4.74 -0.01 -1.38
C ARG A 108 -4.77 0.86 -0.11
N LEU A 109 -5.95 1.09 0.48
CA LEU A 109 -6.09 1.95 1.67
C LEU A 109 -5.29 1.44 2.88
N HIS A 110 -5.19 0.13 3.06
CA HIS A 110 -4.40 -0.49 4.14
C HIS A 110 -3.62 -1.72 3.62
N PRO A 111 -2.34 -1.90 4.00
CA PRO A 111 -1.59 -3.11 3.70
C PRO A 111 -2.14 -4.27 4.54
N TYR A 112 -2.83 -5.21 3.91
CA TYR A 112 -3.31 -6.45 4.54
C TYR A 112 -2.63 -7.64 3.86
N LEU A 113 -1.94 -8.45 4.66
CA LEU A 113 -1.29 -9.67 4.20
C LEU A 113 -2.37 -10.75 3.99
N GLY A 114 -2.34 -11.44 2.85
CA GLY A 114 -3.32 -12.48 2.53
C GLY A 114 -4.58 -11.99 1.82
N LYS A 115 -4.65 -10.71 1.36
CA LYS A 115 -5.73 -10.29 0.45
C LYS A 115 -5.56 -10.93 -0.93
N PHE A 116 -6.65 -11.45 -1.49
CA PHE A 116 -6.70 -11.78 -2.90
C PHE A 116 -6.96 -10.53 -3.74
N ILE A 117 -6.69 -10.62 -5.05
CA ILE A 117 -6.87 -9.51 -5.98
C ILE A 117 -8.37 -9.30 -6.28
N PRO A 118 -8.84 -8.05 -6.41
CA PRO A 118 -10.26 -7.74 -6.60
C PRO A 118 -10.91 -8.52 -7.75
N GLN A 119 -10.19 -8.67 -8.86
CA GLN A 119 -10.68 -9.34 -10.07
C GLN A 119 -11.05 -10.80 -9.85
N LEU A 120 -10.39 -11.47 -8.91
CA LEU A 120 -10.75 -12.84 -8.53
C LEU A 120 -12.14 -12.88 -7.89
N ALA A 121 -12.43 -11.98 -6.94
CA ALA A 121 -13.78 -11.87 -6.37
C ALA A 121 -14.79 -11.48 -7.44
N GLU A 122 -14.48 -10.50 -8.30
CA GLU A 122 -15.41 -10.09 -9.36
C GLU A 122 -15.84 -11.24 -10.27
N TYR A 123 -14.86 -12.07 -10.68
CA TYR A 123 -15.14 -13.24 -11.50
C TYR A 123 -16.16 -14.17 -10.83
N TYR A 124 -15.94 -14.52 -9.56
CA TYR A 124 -16.85 -15.40 -8.82
C TYR A 124 -18.21 -14.75 -8.54
N LEU A 125 -18.23 -13.46 -8.22
CA LEU A 125 -19.45 -12.69 -7.99
C LEU A 125 -20.35 -12.68 -9.23
N ILE A 126 -19.78 -12.38 -10.40
CA ILE A 126 -20.52 -12.33 -11.67
C ILE A 126 -20.99 -13.73 -12.08
N LYS A 127 -20.13 -14.75 -11.89
CA LYS A 127 -20.41 -16.10 -12.37
C LYS A 127 -21.51 -16.81 -11.56
N TYR A 128 -21.58 -16.57 -10.26
CA TYR A 128 -22.40 -17.37 -9.35
C TYR A 128 -23.54 -16.61 -8.67
N PHE A 129 -23.54 -15.28 -8.70
CA PHE A 129 -24.54 -14.48 -8.00
C PHE A 129 -25.33 -13.56 -8.93
N LYS A 130 -26.60 -13.37 -8.59
CA LYS A 130 -27.49 -12.36 -9.16
C LYS A 130 -27.61 -11.18 -8.20
N LYS A 131 -28.04 -10.02 -8.70
CA LYS A 131 -28.11 -8.74 -7.95
C LYS A 131 -28.83 -8.85 -6.60
N ASP A 132 -29.91 -9.63 -6.52
CA ASP A 132 -30.73 -9.76 -5.31
C ASP A 132 -30.24 -10.86 -4.35
N ASN A 133 -29.18 -11.59 -4.70
CA ASN A 133 -28.59 -12.56 -3.78
C ASN A 133 -27.88 -11.86 -2.62
N LEU A 134 -27.92 -12.51 -1.46
CA LEU A 134 -27.12 -12.14 -0.31
C LEU A 134 -25.83 -12.95 -0.30
N ILE A 135 -24.70 -12.27 -0.40
CA ILE A 135 -23.38 -12.89 -0.35
C ILE A 135 -22.89 -12.93 1.10
N LEU A 136 -22.41 -14.09 1.55
CA LEU A 136 -21.75 -14.23 2.84
C LEU A 136 -20.28 -14.56 2.64
N ASP A 137 -19.39 -13.76 3.22
CA ASP A 137 -17.98 -14.08 3.34
C ASP A 137 -17.63 -14.35 4.82
N PRO A 138 -17.52 -15.63 5.24
CA PRO A 138 -17.29 -15.98 6.64
C PRO A 138 -15.86 -15.70 7.12
N PHE A 139 -14.95 -15.32 6.22
CA PHE A 139 -13.54 -15.02 6.50
C PHE A 139 -13.10 -13.78 5.72
N MET A 140 -13.84 -12.68 5.87
CA MET A 140 -13.75 -11.54 4.96
C MET A 140 -12.40 -10.83 4.92
N GLY A 141 -11.57 -10.99 5.96
CA GLY A 141 -10.30 -10.30 6.08
C GLY A 141 -10.50 -8.79 5.95
N SER A 142 -9.71 -8.15 5.08
CA SER A 142 -9.82 -6.72 4.81
C SER A 142 -11.00 -6.31 3.90
N GLY A 143 -11.96 -7.22 3.64
CA GLY A 143 -13.26 -6.96 3.02
C GLY A 143 -13.30 -7.05 1.50
N THR A 144 -12.36 -7.74 0.83
CA THR A 144 -12.28 -7.69 -0.65
C THR A 144 -13.57 -8.14 -1.33
N THR A 145 -14.19 -9.24 -0.88
CA THR A 145 -15.48 -9.73 -1.40
C THR A 145 -16.58 -8.68 -1.24
N LEU A 146 -16.68 -8.06 -0.07
CA LEU A 146 -17.74 -7.09 0.24
C LEU A 146 -17.62 -5.83 -0.60
N ILE A 147 -16.38 -5.35 -0.80
CA ILE A 147 -16.11 -4.16 -1.61
C ILE A 147 -16.50 -4.41 -3.07
N GLU A 148 -16.10 -5.56 -3.64
CA GLU A 148 -16.44 -5.88 -5.03
C GLU A 148 -17.94 -6.18 -5.20
N ALA A 149 -18.59 -6.77 -4.19
CA ALA A 149 -20.05 -6.90 -4.17
C ALA A 149 -20.72 -5.51 -4.16
N ASN A 150 -20.23 -4.58 -3.33
CA ASN A 150 -20.75 -3.21 -3.25
C ASN A 150 -20.59 -2.45 -4.58
N VAL A 151 -19.44 -2.56 -5.25
CA VAL A 151 -19.20 -1.98 -6.59
C VAL A 151 -20.23 -2.49 -7.61
N LYS A 152 -20.72 -3.72 -7.45
CA LYS A 152 -21.74 -4.33 -8.32
C LYS A 152 -23.18 -4.16 -7.81
N ASN A 153 -23.40 -3.34 -6.78
CA ASN A 153 -24.70 -3.16 -6.13
C ASN A 153 -25.33 -4.48 -5.62
N MET A 154 -24.49 -5.41 -5.12
CA MET A 154 -24.91 -6.67 -4.54
C MET A 154 -24.89 -6.59 -3.01
N LYS A 155 -25.86 -7.23 -2.36
CA LYS A 155 -25.93 -7.30 -0.89
C LYS A 155 -24.89 -8.28 -0.38
N SER A 156 -24.12 -7.88 0.64
CA SER A 156 -23.11 -8.75 1.22
C SER A 156 -22.98 -8.57 2.74
N ILE A 157 -22.60 -9.65 3.42
CA ILE A 157 -22.27 -9.70 4.85
C ILE A 157 -20.91 -10.37 4.95
N GLY A 158 -20.02 -9.83 5.80
CA GLY A 158 -18.74 -10.45 6.09
C GLY A 158 -18.54 -10.65 7.58
N ILE A 159 -17.84 -11.73 7.91
CA ILE A 159 -17.50 -12.11 9.27
C ILE A 159 -15.98 -12.25 9.33
N ASP A 160 -15.37 -11.69 10.38
CA ASP A 160 -13.97 -11.90 10.71
C ASP A 160 -13.81 -11.83 12.24
N ILE A 161 -12.93 -12.64 12.79
CA ILE A 161 -12.63 -12.66 14.23
C ILE A 161 -11.78 -11.47 14.66
N SER A 162 -11.00 -10.90 13.74
CA SER A 162 -10.13 -9.77 13.97
C SER A 162 -10.91 -8.46 13.88
N ILE A 163 -11.04 -7.77 15.01
CA ILE A 163 -11.63 -6.44 15.09
C ILE A 163 -10.93 -5.46 14.13
N LEU A 164 -9.60 -5.57 13.98
CA LEU A 164 -8.83 -4.74 13.04
C LEU A 164 -9.26 -4.99 11.59
N ASN A 165 -9.50 -6.25 11.20
CA ASN A 165 -9.93 -6.60 9.85
C ASN A 165 -11.32 -6.02 9.56
N CYS A 166 -12.24 -6.16 10.52
CA CYS A 166 -13.57 -5.54 10.46
C CYS A 166 -13.50 -4.02 10.32
N MET A 167 -12.63 -3.35 11.10
CA MET A 167 -12.43 -1.90 10.99
C MET A 167 -11.88 -1.47 9.62
N ILE A 168 -10.93 -2.23 9.08
CA ILE A 168 -10.39 -1.97 7.73
C ILE A 168 -11.48 -2.13 6.68
N ALA A 169 -12.28 -3.19 6.75
CA ALA A 169 -13.38 -3.43 5.82
C ALA A 169 -14.44 -2.31 5.91
N GLN A 170 -14.83 -1.91 7.13
CA GLN A 170 -15.78 -0.81 7.37
C GLN A 170 -15.29 0.50 6.76
N ALA A 171 -14.04 0.90 7.06
CA ALA A 171 -13.47 2.14 6.51
C ALA A 171 -13.24 2.09 4.98
N LYS A 172 -13.28 0.91 4.35
CA LYS A 172 -13.26 0.80 2.88
C LYS A 172 -14.67 0.83 2.27
N LEU A 173 -15.69 0.47 3.03
CA LEU A 173 -17.10 0.41 2.60
C LEU A 173 -17.89 1.68 2.94
N GLU A 174 -17.37 2.51 3.85
CA GLU A 174 -17.98 3.77 4.25
C GLU A 174 -18.05 4.76 3.08
N ASP A 175 -19.08 5.60 3.08
CA ASP A 175 -19.21 6.69 2.11
C ASP A 175 -18.49 7.94 2.63
N TYR A 176 -17.67 8.54 1.76
CA TYR A 176 -16.80 9.65 2.11
C TYR A 176 -17.06 10.87 1.22
N ASN A 177 -17.32 12.01 1.86
CA ASN A 177 -17.12 13.30 1.24
C ASN A 177 -15.61 13.51 1.05
N ILE A 178 -15.11 13.25 -0.16
CA ILE A 178 -13.68 13.26 -0.46
C ILE A 178 -12.97 14.58 -0.08
N PRO A 179 -13.54 15.78 -0.37
CA PRO A 179 -12.96 17.03 0.11
C PRO A 179 -12.82 17.10 1.64
N LEU A 180 -13.84 16.69 2.39
CA LEU A 180 -13.79 16.67 3.85
C LEU A 180 -12.78 15.65 4.36
N ALA A 181 -12.80 14.41 3.86
CA ALA A 181 -11.86 13.36 4.25
C ALA A 181 -10.41 13.81 4.04
N LYS A 182 -10.11 14.44 2.89
CA LYS A 182 -8.80 15.03 2.61
C LYS A 182 -8.44 16.13 3.62
N LYS A 183 -9.38 17.02 3.93
CA LYS A 183 -9.18 18.10 4.90
C LYS A 183 -8.87 17.53 6.29
N GLU A 184 -9.58 16.51 6.74
CA GLU A 184 -9.39 15.90 8.05
C GLU A 184 -8.04 15.16 8.15
N ILE A 185 -7.70 14.33 7.16
CA ILE A 185 -6.41 13.62 7.09
C ILE A 185 -5.24 14.61 7.11
N LEU A 186 -5.30 15.66 6.29
CA LEU A 186 -4.24 16.68 6.27
C LEU A 186 -4.25 17.52 7.55
N GLY A 187 -5.42 17.79 8.13
CA GLY A 187 -5.58 18.52 9.38
C GLY A 187 -4.86 17.82 10.54
N ILE A 188 -5.19 16.55 10.78
CA ILE A 188 -4.55 15.78 11.85
C ILE A 188 -3.05 15.59 11.60
N TYR A 189 -2.64 15.36 10.34
CA TYR A 189 -1.23 15.26 9.97
C TYR A 189 -0.46 16.54 10.29
N ASN A 190 -1.04 17.71 9.97
CA ASN A 190 -0.41 19.00 10.24
C ASN A 190 -0.36 19.31 11.74
N GLU A 191 -1.39 18.94 12.50
CA GLU A 191 -1.44 19.13 13.95
C GLU A 191 -0.35 18.32 14.65
N VAL A 192 -0.20 17.04 14.27
CA VAL A 192 0.89 16.21 14.77
C VAL A 192 2.25 16.73 14.29
N SER A 193 2.45 16.90 12.98
CA SER A 193 3.75 17.29 12.41
C SER A 193 4.25 18.65 12.91
N GLY A 194 3.35 19.61 13.11
CA GLY A 194 3.68 20.94 13.63
C GLY A 194 4.25 20.95 15.05
N LEU A 195 3.89 19.96 15.87
CA LEU A 195 4.41 19.83 17.22
C LEU A 195 5.80 19.19 17.29
N PHE A 196 6.10 18.22 16.42
CA PHE A 196 7.36 17.47 16.49
C PHE A 196 8.52 18.09 15.68
N ASN A 197 8.23 19.00 14.74
CA ASN A 197 9.26 19.70 13.97
C ASN A 197 9.94 20.87 14.73
N LYS A 198 9.42 21.29 15.89
CA LYS A 198 10.01 22.38 16.70
C LYS A 198 10.54 21.82 18.03
N LYS A 199 11.87 21.80 18.21
CA LYS A 199 12.53 21.40 19.49
C LYS A 199 11.94 22.08 20.75
N LYS A 200 11.27 23.24 20.61
CA LYS A 200 10.63 24.00 21.70
C LYS A 200 9.22 23.51 22.11
N ASN A 201 8.58 22.59 21.36
CA ASN A 201 7.16 22.23 21.58
C ASN A 201 6.93 20.95 22.41
N TYR A 202 7.97 20.26 22.85
CA TYR A 202 7.83 19.08 23.71
C TYR A 202 7.13 19.39 25.05
N ARG A 203 7.28 20.61 25.58
CA ARG A 203 6.58 21.07 26.80
C ARG A 203 5.05 21.05 26.66
N LYS A 204 4.51 21.44 25.50
CA LYS A 204 3.05 21.41 25.25
C LYS A 204 2.50 19.99 25.22
N ILE A 205 3.28 19.03 24.72
CA ILE A 205 2.90 17.61 24.71
C ILE A 205 2.93 17.06 26.13
N ASP A 206 3.95 17.40 26.91
CA ASP A 206 4.06 16.97 28.30
C ASP A 206 2.95 17.58 29.17
N GLU A 207 2.59 18.85 28.95
CA GLU A 207 1.44 19.53 29.58
C GLU A 207 0.09 18.89 29.20
N PHE A 208 -0.12 18.59 27.90
CA PHE A 208 -1.30 17.87 27.43
C PHE A 208 -1.41 16.49 28.07
N ILE A 209 -0.31 15.72 28.06
CA ILE A 209 -0.28 14.40 28.67
C ILE A 209 -0.57 14.48 30.17
N GLN A 210 0.00 15.46 30.89
CA GLN A 210 -0.26 15.63 32.33
C GLN A 210 -1.72 16.03 32.62
N GLN A 211 -2.34 16.88 31.79
CA GLN A 211 -3.76 17.22 31.93
C GLN A 211 -4.67 16.03 31.62
N ASP A 212 -4.38 15.24 30.59
CA ASP A 212 -5.21 14.10 30.20
C ASP A 212 -5.00 12.86 31.10
N SER A 213 -3.82 12.76 31.75
CA SER A 213 -3.58 11.78 32.82
C SER A 213 -4.50 12.03 34.03
N LYS A 214 -4.81 13.30 34.33
CA LYS A 214 -5.79 13.67 35.36
C LYS A 214 -7.24 13.42 34.92
N SER A 215 -7.53 13.44 33.62
CA SER A 215 -8.86 13.21 33.04
C SER A 215 -9.25 11.72 32.91
N LYS A 216 -8.32 10.79 33.22
CA LYS A 216 -8.44 9.31 33.06
C LYS A 216 -8.66 8.81 31.63
N LYS A 217 -8.57 9.63 30.59
CA LYS A 217 -8.75 9.20 29.18
C LYS A 217 -7.53 8.53 28.56
N LEU A 218 -6.32 8.83 29.05
CA LEU A 218 -5.08 8.21 28.61
C LEU A 218 -4.37 7.51 29.78
N GLU A 219 -3.89 6.29 29.54
CA GLU A 219 -3.27 5.45 30.56
C GLU A 219 -1.76 5.68 30.65
N PHE A 220 -1.32 6.61 31.49
CA PHE A 220 0.09 6.89 31.75
C PHE A 220 0.55 6.45 33.15
N ASN A 221 1.83 6.09 33.28
CA ASN A 221 2.50 6.06 34.58
C ASN A 221 3.11 7.44 34.87
N ASN A 222 2.92 7.95 36.10
CA ASN A 222 3.26 9.33 36.46
C ASN A 222 4.76 9.66 36.38
N ASP A 223 5.65 8.68 36.53
CA ASP A 223 7.10 8.94 36.58
C ASP A 223 7.81 8.85 35.23
N VAL A 224 7.16 8.27 34.21
CA VAL A 224 7.69 8.19 32.84
C VAL A 224 6.50 8.22 31.91
N LEU A 225 6.47 9.13 30.94
CA LEU A 225 5.42 9.33 29.91
C LEU A 225 5.23 8.11 28.97
N ARG A 226 5.01 6.94 29.57
CA ARG A 226 4.88 5.61 29.01
C ARG A 226 3.44 5.14 29.21
N THR A 227 2.97 4.33 28.27
CA THR A 227 1.64 3.71 28.34
C THR A 227 1.63 2.57 29.37
N LYS A 228 0.46 2.05 29.74
CA LYS A 228 0.39 0.74 30.43
C LYS A 228 0.71 -0.45 29.50
N ASN A 229 0.76 -0.24 28.19
CA ASN A 229 1.01 -1.31 27.23
C ASN A 229 2.50 -1.69 27.18
N ARG A 230 2.82 -2.88 27.69
CA ARG A 230 4.18 -3.42 27.73
C ARG A 230 4.82 -3.54 26.34
N TYR A 231 4.05 -3.89 25.31
CA TYR A 231 4.55 -4.01 23.95
C TYR A 231 5.00 -2.66 23.41
N LEU A 232 4.15 -1.63 23.51
CA LEU A 232 4.50 -0.28 23.05
C LEU A 232 5.75 0.24 23.76
N ASN A 233 5.81 0.11 25.07
CA ASN A 233 6.96 0.56 25.87
C ASN A 233 8.26 -0.20 25.60
N LYS A 234 8.18 -1.43 25.07
CA LYS A 234 9.34 -2.28 24.76
C LYS A 234 9.88 -2.00 23.37
N TRP A 235 9.01 -1.80 22.38
CA TRP A 235 9.39 -1.79 20.97
C TRP A 235 9.42 -0.40 20.33
N PHE A 236 8.83 0.62 20.97
CA PHE A 236 8.79 1.98 20.42
C PHE A 236 9.59 2.95 21.27
N ALA A 237 10.26 3.90 20.60
CA ALA A 237 10.92 5.00 21.27
C ALA A 237 9.89 5.90 21.96
N ILE A 238 10.28 6.53 23.08
CA ILE A 238 9.37 7.35 23.90
C ILE A 238 8.70 8.47 23.09
N ASN A 239 9.43 9.11 22.18
CA ASN A 239 8.88 10.17 21.33
C ASN A 239 7.85 9.64 20.32
N THR A 240 8.04 8.43 19.81
CA THR A 240 7.06 7.76 18.94
C THR A 240 5.79 7.42 19.71
N ILE A 241 5.92 6.93 20.94
CA ILE A 241 4.77 6.68 21.83
C ILE A 241 4.00 7.98 22.07
N LYS A 242 4.69 9.09 22.40
CA LYS A 242 4.06 10.40 22.57
C LYS A 242 3.31 10.85 21.30
N GLN A 243 3.92 10.69 20.12
CA GLN A 243 3.30 11.00 18.83
C GLN A 243 2.01 10.19 18.62
N MET A 244 2.07 8.87 18.81
CA MET A 244 0.93 7.97 18.61
C MET A 244 -0.23 8.29 19.57
N LEU A 245 0.08 8.57 20.84
CA LEU A 245 -0.94 8.90 21.83
C LEU A 245 -1.57 10.26 21.57
N TYR A 246 -0.77 11.25 21.20
CA TYR A 246 -1.28 12.55 20.80
C TYR A 246 -2.16 12.43 19.56
N TYR A 247 -1.71 11.75 18.51
CA TYR A 247 -2.52 11.44 17.32
C TYR A 247 -3.85 10.78 17.70
N LYS A 248 -3.81 9.72 18.52
CA LYS A 248 -5.01 9.02 19.00
C LYS A 248 -5.97 9.96 19.73
N SER A 249 -5.47 10.89 20.53
CA SER A 249 -6.29 11.86 21.27
C SER A 249 -6.99 12.89 20.38
N LEU A 250 -6.48 13.12 19.17
CA LEU A 250 -7.06 14.03 18.20
C LEU A 250 -8.21 13.39 17.41
N ILE A 251 -8.18 12.08 17.17
CA ILE A 251 -9.18 11.36 16.37
C ILE A 251 -10.63 11.72 16.75
N PRO A 252 -11.04 11.80 18.03
CA PRO A 252 -12.42 12.15 18.40
C PRO A 252 -12.89 13.53 17.95
N LYS A 253 -11.99 14.43 17.55
CA LYS A 253 -12.31 15.77 17.04
C LYS A 253 -12.76 15.77 15.57
N PHE A 254 -12.60 14.65 14.87
CA PHE A 254 -12.87 14.52 13.45
C PHE A 254 -14.10 13.66 13.17
N HIS A 255 -14.70 13.85 12.00
CA HIS A 255 -15.86 13.12 11.55
C HIS A 255 -15.50 11.69 11.12
N TYR A 256 -14.48 11.52 10.27
CA TYR A 256 -14.08 10.22 9.72
C TYR A 256 -13.14 9.44 10.63
N GLN A 257 -13.59 9.14 11.85
CA GLN A 257 -12.76 8.50 12.87
C GLN A 257 -12.27 7.11 12.47
N ASN A 258 -13.10 6.32 11.79
CA ASN A 258 -12.74 4.96 11.36
C ASN A 258 -11.60 5.00 10.34
N LEU A 259 -11.67 5.93 9.39
CA LEU A 259 -10.61 6.19 8.42
C LEU A 259 -9.30 6.61 9.11
N LEU A 260 -9.37 7.54 10.08
CA LEU A 260 -8.19 8.02 10.79
C LEU A 260 -7.54 6.95 11.70
N LYS A 261 -8.30 5.96 12.18
CA LYS A 261 -7.74 4.84 12.96
C LYS A 261 -6.89 3.87 12.12
N LEU A 262 -6.94 3.96 10.78
CA LEU A 262 -6.15 3.11 9.88
C LEU A 262 -4.75 3.66 9.56
N PHE A 263 -4.48 4.94 9.87
CA PHE A 263 -3.20 5.61 9.65
C PHE A 263 -2.45 5.80 10.96
#